data_AF-A0A3D4HAG9-F1
#
_entry.id   AF-A0A3D4HAG9-F1
#
_cell.length_a   1.000
_cell.length_b   1.000
_cell.length_c   1.000
_cell.angle_alpha   90.00
_cell.angle_beta   90.00
_cell.angle_gamma   90.00
#
_symmetry.space_group_name_H-M   'P 1'
#
loop_
_entity.id
_entity.type
_entity.pdbx_description
1 polymer ?
#
loop_
_entity_poly.entity_id
_entity_poly.type
_entity_poly.pdbx_seq_one_letter_code
_entity_poly.pdbx_strand_id
1 'polypeptide(L)'
;MIEPAKVHGASIPELLETLKHPQLRTRYRVRRELRGRDSEEVLPALKSWAAKQNDERLKLEALWVGWGHNAVDLELLEALFTSSDHRIRSAAVSVARYNIDQLPAAIELVESASQDPHSRVRLEALVAASRLPAEIGLPIVEKVKEHG
;
A
#
# COMPACT_ATOMS: atom_id res chain seq x y z
N MET A 1 20.11 6.73 21.27
CA MET A 1 19.01 5.94 21.85
C MET A 1 17.72 6.49 21.26
N ILE A 2 16.86 5.67 20.68
CA ILE A 2 15.59 6.12 20.10
C ILE A 2 14.50 5.92 21.15
N GLU A 3 13.81 6.99 21.54
CA GLU A 3 12.75 6.89 22.56
C GLU A 3 11.56 6.07 22.04
N PRO A 4 10.97 5.19 22.85
CA PRO A 4 9.79 4.44 22.44
C PRO A 4 8.62 5.40 22.24
N ALA A 5 8.10 5.49 21.02
CA ALA A 5 6.91 6.27 20.77
C ALA A 5 5.73 5.76 21.62
N LYS A 6 4.99 6.69 22.24
CA LYS A 6 3.77 6.41 22.99
C LYS A 6 2.67 6.03 22.01
N VAL A 7 2.38 4.74 21.90
CA VAL A 7 1.30 4.23 21.02
C VAL A 7 -0.02 4.08 21.80
N HIS A 8 0.05 3.53 23.02
CA HIS A 8 -1.14 3.34 23.84
C HIS A 8 -1.62 4.67 24.45
N GLY A 9 -2.90 4.98 24.27
CA GLY A 9 -3.52 6.21 24.78
C GLY A 9 -3.16 7.49 24.01
N ALA A 10 -2.46 7.38 22.88
CA ALA A 10 -2.27 8.51 21.97
C ALA A 10 -3.54 8.78 21.16
N SER A 11 -3.79 10.02 20.78
CA SER A 11 -4.87 10.40 19.86
C SER A 11 -4.59 9.93 18.42
N ILE A 12 -5.61 9.91 17.56
CA ILE A 12 -5.44 9.53 16.15
C ILE A 12 -4.40 10.43 15.44
N PRO A 13 -4.42 11.78 15.58
CA PRO A 13 -3.41 12.64 14.99
C PRO A 13 -1.98 12.33 15.46
N GLU A 14 -1.79 12.07 16.76
CA GLU A 14 -0.47 11.70 17.31
C GLU A 14 0.04 10.37 16.76
N LEU A 15 -0.86 9.39 16.59
CA LEU A 15 -0.52 8.12 15.96
C LEU A 15 -0.11 8.31 14.49
N LEU A 16 -0.87 9.09 13.73
CA LEU A 16 -0.53 9.38 12.33
C LEU A 16 0.84 10.06 12.22
N GLU A 17 1.14 11.02 13.10
CA GLU A 17 2.48 11.63 13.16
C GLU A 17 3.57 10.62 13.54
N THR A 18 3.27 9.64 14.37
CA THR A 18 4.20 8.56 14.72
C THR A 18 4.55 7.66 13.52
N LEU A 19 3.76 7.64 12.43
CA LEU A 19 4.12 6.93 11.19
C LEU A 19 5.35 7.53 10.48
N LYS A 20 5.80 8.73 10.87
CA LYS A 20 7.07 9.34 10.43
C LYS A 20 8.29 8.69 11.07
N HIS A 21 8.11 7.91 12.13
CA HIS A 21 9.21 7.31 12.88
C HIS A 21 10.05 6.36 12.00
N PRO A 22 11.39 6.42 12.04
CA PRO A 22 12.26 5.64 11.15
C PRO A 22 12.24 4.12 11.43
N GLN A 23 11.91 3.71 12.66
CA GLN A 23 11.85 2.29 13.03
C GLN A 23 10.58 1.61 12.53
N LEU A 24 10.75 0.55 11.72
CA LEU A 24 9.65 -0.24 11.16
C LEU A 24 8.72 -0.83 12.23
N ARG A 25 9.29 -1.36 13.32
CA ARG A 25 8.52 -1.98 14.41
C ARG A 25 7.57 -0.97 15.07
N THR A 26 7.99 0.29 15.22
CA THR A 26 7.12 1.37 15.74
C THR A 26 5.97 1.62 14.79
N ARG A 27 6.25 1.82 13.50
CA ARG A 27 5.19 2.05 12.50
C ARG A 27 4.20 0.90 12.40
N TYR A 28 4.69 -0.34 12.48
CA TYR A 28 3.82 -1.53 12.52
C TYR A 28 2.86 -1.51 13.72
N ARG A 29 3.36 -1.17 14.92
CA ARG A 29 2.50 -1.06 16.12
C ARG A 29 1.45 0.05 15.96
N VAL A 30 1.83 1.18 15.39
CA VAL A 30 0.92 2.30 15.12
C VAL A 30 -0.16 1.90 14.12
N ARG A 31 0.19 1.27 12.99
CA ARG A 31 -0.80 0.77 12.02
C ARG A 31 -1.77 -0.23 12.64
N ARG A 32 -1.26 -1.12 13.51
CA ARG A 32 -2.10 -2.08 14.25
C ARG A 32 -3.04 -1.39 15.23
N GLU A 33 -2.56 -0.39 15.95
CA GLU A 33 -3.37 0.41 16.87
C GLU A 33 -4.47 1.17 16.13
N LEU A 34 -4.12 1.88 15.03
CA LEU A 34 -5.09 2.60 14.20
C LEU A 34 -6.18 1.67 13.66
N ARG A 35 -5.81 0.47 13.18
CA ARG A 35 -6.76 -0.55 12.72
C ARG A 35 -7.79 -0.96 13.79
N GLY A 36 -7.43 -0.87 15.07
CA GLY A 36 -8.34 -1.18 16.18
C GLY A 36 -9.29 -0.04 16.57
N ARG A 37 -9.18 1.13 15.93
CA ARG A 37 -10.00 2.32 16.23
C ARG A 37 -11.18 2.43 15.26
N ASP A 38 -12.09 3.34 15.59
CA ASP A 38 -13.26 3.62 14.76
C ASP A 38 -12.83 4.14 13.38
N SER A 39 -13.30 3.47 12.33
CA SER A 39 -13.06 3.86 10.95
C SER A 39 -13.63 5.26 10.64
N GLU A 40 -14.76 5.63 11.25
CA GLU A 40 -15.40 6.94 11.05
C GLU A 40 -14.54 8.10 11.59
N GLU A 41 -13.69 7.83 12.59
CA GLU A 41 -12.73 8.80 13.11
C GLU A 41 -11.39 8.75 12.36
N VAL A 42 -10.90 7.54 12.05
CA VAL A 42 -9.57 7.36 11.46
C VAL A 42 -9.52 7.82 10.01
N LEU A 43 -10.49 7.45 9.17
CA LEU A 43 -10.42 7.71 7.73
C LEU A 43 -10.40 9.21 7.37
N PRO A 44 -11.22 10.09 7.98
CA PRO A 44 -11.14 11.53 7.72
C PRO A 44 -9.81 12.15 8.17
N ALA A 45 -9.30 11.73 9.34
CA ALA A 45 -8.02 12.19 9.86
C ALA A 45 -6.85 11.72 8.98
N LEU A 46 -6.89 10.46 8.53
CA LEU A 46 -5.93 9.86 7.63
C LEU A 46 -5.87 10.59 6.30
N LYS A 47 -7.03 10.86 5.68
CA LYS A 47 -7.11 11.60 4.42
C LYS A 47 -6.50 12.99 4.54
N SER A 48 -6.87 13.72 5.58
CA SER A 48 -6.33 15.05 5.88
C SER A 48 -4.83 15.04 6.16
N TRP A 49 -4.32 13.97 6.78
CA TRP A 49 -2.90 13.79 7.04
C TRP A 49 -2.13 13.44 5.77
N ALA A 50 -2.62 12.48 4.98
CA ALA A 50 -1.98 12.00 3.75
C ALA A 50 -1.82 13.10 2.71
N ALA A 51 -2.82 13.98 2.56
CA ALA A 51 -2.79 15.13 1.64
C ALA A 51 -1.63 16.11 1.90
N LYS A 52 -1.07 16.11 3.11
CA LYS A 52 0.05 16.99 3.52
C LYS A 52 1.42 16.35 3.31
N GLN A 53 1.48 15.07 2.92
CA GLN A 53 2.75 14.35 2.82
C GLN A 53 3.30 14.41 1.40
N ASN A 54 4.55 14.83 1.27
CA ASN A 54 5.30 14.76 0.01
C ASN A 54 6.15 13.48 -0.10
N ASP A 55 6.48 12.84 1.02
CA ASP A 55 7.24 11.59 1.06
C ASP A 55 6.34 10.41 0.62
N GLU A 56 6.72 9.75 -0.47
CA GLU A 56 6.00 8.59 -1.02
C GLU A 56 5.89 7.44 0.00
N ARG A 57 6.89 7.28 0.89
CA ARG A 57 6.82 6.28 1.95
C ARG A 57 5.72 6.61 2.96
N LEU A 58 5.48 7.89 3.25
CA LEU A 58 4.38 8.29 4.14
C LEU A 58 3.02 8.10 3.48
N LYS A 59 2.92 8.37 2.17
CA LYS A 59 1.75 8.04 1.36
C LYS A 59 1.48 6.53 1.39
N LEU A 60 2.50 5.69 1.30
CA LEU A 60 2.35 4.24 1.43
C LEU A 60 1.88 3.82 2.83
N GLU A 61 2.38 4.45 3.91
CA GLU A 61 1.85 4.19 5.25
C GLU A 61 0.36 4.56 5.33
N ALA A 62 -0.06 5.67 4.71
CA ALA A 62 -1.48 6.02 4.66
C ALA A 62 -2.32 4.97 3.91
N LEU A 63 -1.85 4.51 2.74
CA LEU A 63 -2.51 3.46 1.98
C LEU A 63 -2.72 2.19 2.82
N TRP A 64 -1.71 1.78 3.59
CA TRP A 64 -1.81 0.62 4.47
C TRP A 64 -2.75 0.81 5.67
N VAL A 65 -2.86 2.03 6.20
CA VAL A 65 -3.87 2.31 7.24
C VAL A 65 -5.26 2.22 6.63
N GLY A 66 -5.53 2.89 5.51
CA GLY A 66 -6.83 2.86 4.82
C GLY A 66 -7.25 1.43 4.45
N TRP A 67 -6.32 0.65 3.89
CA TRP A 67 -6.55 -0.78 3.63
C TRP A 67 -6.90 -1.55 4.91
N GLY A 68 -6.29 -1.23 6.04
CA GLY A 68 -6.63 -1.82 7.33
C GLY A 68 -8.07 -1.57 7.79
N HIS A 69 -8.70 -0.52 7.30
CA HIS A 69 -10.11 -0.17 7.54
C HIS A 69 -11.03 -0.56 6.38
N ASN A 70 -10.57 -1.42 5.46
CA ASN A 70 -11.29 -1.81 4.24
C ASN A 70 -11.70 -0.61 3.36
N ALA A 71 -10.87 0.43 3.35
CA ALA A 71 -11.08 1.66 2.59
C ALA A 71 -9.77 2.04 1.87
N VAL A 72 -9.44 1.30 0.83
CA VAL A 72 -8.27 1.61 -0.01
C VAL A 72 -8.57 2.87 -0.82
N ASP A 73 -7.71 3.88 -0.68
CA ASP A 73 -7.75 5.10 -1.47
C ASP A 73 -7.12 4.82 -2.85
N LEU A 74 -7.96 4.82 -3.90
CA LEU A 74 -7.55 4.48 -5.26
C LEU A 74 -6.60 5.52 -5.86
N GLU A 75 -6.84 6.82 -5.62
CA GLU A 75 -5.98 7.90 -6.11
C GLU A 75 -4.58 7.79 -5.49
N LEU A 76 -4.53 7.49 -4.19
CA LEU A 76 -3.28 7.23 -3.49
C LEU A 76 -2.57 5.98 -4.01
N LEU A 77 -3.32 4.90 -4.28
CA LEU A 77 -2.78 3.67 -4.84
C LEU A 77 -2.14 3.93 -6.20
N GLU A 78 -2.87 4.55 -7.13
CA GLU A 78 -2.40 4.87 -8.49
C GLU A 78 -1.16 5.76 -8.46
N ALA A 79 -1.13 6.78 -7.59
CA ALA A 79 0.06 7.61 -7.42
C ALA A 79 1.29 6.78 -7.00
N LEU A 80 1.12 5.80 -6.12
CA LEU A 80 2.22 4.94 -5.65
C LEU A 80 2.72 3.95 -6.71
N PHE A 81 1.91 3.61 -7.72
CA PHE A 81 2.38 2.87 -8.90
C PHE A 81 3.35 3.68 -9.77
N THR A 82 3.33 5.02 -9.67
CA THR A 82 4.28 5.89 -10.39
C THR A 82 5.53 6.25 -9.58
N SER A 83 5.69 5.68 -8.38
CA SER A 83 6.79 6.01 -7.48
C SER A 83 8.16 5.73 -8.10
N SER A 84 9.13 6.59 -7.82
CA SER A 84 10.53 6.38 -8.20
C SER A 84 11.18 5.17 -7.50
N ASP A 85 10.69 4.78 -6.31
CA ASP A 85 11.18 3.62 -5.57
C ASP A 85 10.39 2.36 -5.94
N HIS A 86 11.07 1.41 -6.59
CA HIS A 86 10.50 0.11 -6.94
C HIS A 86 9.97 -0.68 -5.72
N ARG A 87 10.47 -0.40 -4.50
CA ARG A 87 9.95 -1.01 -3.27
C ARG A 87 8.55 -0.51 -2.94
N ILE A 88 8.26 0.77 -3.20
CA ILE A 88 6.95 1.37 -3.02
C ILE A 88 5.99 0.84 -4.09
N ARG A 89 6.41 0.81 -5.36
CA ARG A 89 5.61 0.22 -6.44
C ARG A 89 5.26 -1.25 -6.15
N SER A 90 6.24 -2.05 -5.73
CA SER A 90 6.02 -3.45 -5.33
C SER A 90 5.03 -3.57 -4.16
N ALA A 91 5.10 -2.68 -3.16
CA ALA A 91 4.13 -2.67 -2.08
C ALA A 91 2.71 -2.30 -2.57
N ALA A 92 2.59 -1.35 -3.50
CA ALA A 92 1.31 -0.96 -4.11
C ALA A 92 0.68 -2.11 -4.89
N VAL A 93 1.46 -2.87 -5.67
CA VAL A 93 0.98 -4.09 -6.35
C VAL A 93 0.45 -5.11 -5.34
N SER A 94 1.11 -5.27 -4.21
CA SER A 94 0.63 -6.19 -3.16
C SER A 94 -0.72 -5.73 -2.58
N VAL A 95 -0.91 -4.42 -2.37
CA VAL A 95 -2.21 -3.86 -1.94
C VAL A 95 -3.27 -4.10 -3.02
N ALA A 96 -2.98 -3.82 -4.29
CA ALA A 96 -3.91 -4.08 -5.39
C ALA A 96 -4.33 -5.55 -5.44
N ARG A 97 -3.36 -6.48 -5.35
CA ARG A 97 -3.58 -7.93 -5.34
C ARG A 97 -4.58 -8.38 -4.27
N TYR A 98 -4.45 -7.88 -3.05
CA TYR A 98 -5.33 -8.29 -1.96
C TYR A 98 -6.70 -7.61 -1.98
N ASN A 99 -6.93 -6.68 -2.90
CA ASN A 99 -8.19 -5.95 -3.03
C ASN A 99 -8.74 -6.05 -4.45
N ILE A 100 -8.37 -7.09 -5.23
CA ILE A 100 -8.79 -7.27 -6.62
C ILE A 100 -10.32 -7.23 -6.77
N ASP A 101 -11.05 -7.85 -5.85
CA ASP A 101 -12.52 -7.89 -5.90
C ASP A 101 -13.18 -6.56 -5.53
N GLN A 102 -12.47 -5.68 -4.83
CA GLN A 102 -12.99 -4.40 -4.32
C GLN A 102 -12.57 -3.21 -5.18
N LEU A 103 -11.48 -3.33 -5.94
CA LEU A 103 -10.89 -2.26 -6.71
C LEU A 103 -11.08 -2.53 -8.21
N PRO A 104 -11.94 -1.75 -8.90
CA PRO A 104 -12.23 -1.97 -10.31
C PRO A 104 -11.00 -2.00 -11.21
N ALA A 105 -9.96 -1.20 -10.88
CA ALA A 105 -8.73 -1.09 -11.67
C ALA A 105 -7.58 -2.01 -11.22
N ALA A 106 -7.79 -2.87 -10.21
CA ALA A 106 -6.69 -3.66 -9.64
C ALA A 106 -6.04 -4.63 -10.65
N ILE A 107 -6.82 -5.23 -11.55
CA ILE A 107 -6.29 -6.12 -12.58
C ILE A 107 -5.40 -5.34 -13.56
N GLU A 108 -5.88 -4.18 -14.04
CA GLU A 108 -5.12 -3.31 -14.96
C GLU A 108 -3.82 -2.81 -14.32
N LEU A 109 -3.87 -2.46 -13.03
CA LEU A 109 -2.69 -2.06 -12.25
C LEU A 109 -1.68 -3.22 -12.12
N VAL A 110 -2.15 -4.44 -11.81
CA VAL A 110 -1.30 -5.63 -11.74
C VAL A 110 -0.69 -5.96 -13.11
N GLU A 111 -1.48 -5.85 -14.17
CA GLU A 111 -1.02 -6.05 -15.54
C GLU A 111 0.06 -5.03 -15.94
N SER A 112 -0.13 -3.75 -15.62
CA SER A 112 0.90 -2.71 -15.81
C SER A 112 2.20 -3.05 -15.08
N ALA A 113 2.11 -3.52 -13.83
CA ALA A 113 3.27 -3.92 -13.05
C ALA A 113 4.03 -5.13 -13.60
N SER A 114 3.41 -5.95 -14.47
CA SER A 114 4.10 -7.06 -15.15
C SER A 114 5.21 -6.60 -16.10
N GLN A 115 5.11 -5.36 -16.57
CA GLN A 115 6.06 -4.71 -17.49
C GLN A 115 6.98 -3.72 -16.77
N ASP A 116 6.97 -3.70 -15.44
CA ASP A 116 7.82 -2.77 -14.67
C ASP A 116 9.31 -3.00 -14.96
N PRO A 117 10.13 -1.94 -15.07
CA PRO A 117 11.57 -2.08 -15.32
C PRO A 117 12.29 -2.90 -14.25
N HIS A 118 11.80 -2.89 -13.00
CA HIS A 118 12.42 -3.57 -11.88
C HIS A 118 11.82 -4.95 -11.64
N SER A 119 12.67 -5.99 -11.62
CA SER A 119 12.27 -7.40 -11.51
C SER A 119 11.41 -7.72 -10.28
N ARG A 120 11.65 -7.05 -9.14
CA ARG A 120 10.82 -7.21 -7.93
C ARG A 120 9.35 -6.84 -8.15
N VAL A 121 9.06 -5.80 -8.94
CA VAL A 121 7.68 -5.37 -9.20
C VAL A 121 7.02 -6.37 -10.13
N ARG A 122 7.73 -6.82 -11.18
CA ARG A 122 7.25 -7.91 -12.06
C ARG A 122 6.98 -9.21 -11.30
N LEU A 123 7.82 -9.56 -10.33
CA LEU A 123 7.60 -10.71 -9.46
C LEU A 123 6.31 -10.56 -8.63
N GLU A 124 6.04 -9.39 -8.07
CA GLU A 124 4.79 -9.18 -7.32
C GLU A 124 3.56 -9.29 -8.25
N ALA A 125 3.67 -8.80 -9.49
CA ALA A 125 2.62 -8.97 -10.51
C ALA A 125 2.41 -10.45 -10.88
N LEU A 126 3.49 -11.23 -11.02
CA LEU A 126 3.41 -12.69 -11.24
C LEU A 126 2.71 -13.40 -10.08
N VAL A 127 3.02 -13.03 -8.83
CA VAL A 127 2.36 -13.60 -7.64
C VAL A 127 0.89 -13.15 -7.56
N ALA A 128 0.54 -11.97 -8.05
CA ALA A 128 -0.85 -11.56 -8.16
C ALA A 128 -1.60 -12.37 -9.23
N ALA A 129 -0.99 -12.54 -10.41
CA ALA A 129 -1.55 -13.32 -11.51
C ALA A 129 -1.83 -14.78 -11.12
N SER A 130 -1.01 -15.40 -10.28
CA SER A 130 -1.22 -16.79 -9.82
C SER A 130 -2.46 -17.00 -8.94
N ARG A 131 -3.10 -15.91 -8.50
CA ARG A 131 -4.35 -15.94 -7.72
C ARG A 131 -5.59 -15.60 -8.55
N LEU A 132 -5.41 -15.29 -9.83
CA LEU A 132 -6.48 -14.94 -10.75
C LEU A 132 -6.97 -16.19 -11.53
N PRO A 133 -8.22 -16.16 -12.04
CA PRO A 133 -8.66 -17.11 -13.06
C PRO A 133 -7.67 -17.15 -14.22
N ALA A 134 -7.51 -18.32 -14.83
CA ALA A 134 -6.47 -18.56 -15.85
C ALA A 134 -6.59 -17.59 -17.03
N GLU A 135 -7.81 -17.25 -17.42
CA GLU A 135 -8.14 -16.35 -18.53
C GLU A 135 -7.61 -14.93 -18.30
N ILE A 136 -7.48 -14.52 -17.04
CA ILE A 136 -6.98 -13.19 -16.64
C ILE A 136 -5.51 -13.26 -16.25
N GLY A 137 -5.11 -14.30 -15.52
CA GLY A 137 -3.75 -14.44 -15.00
C GLY A 137 -2.70 -14.79 -16.06
N LEU A 138 -3.02 -15.69 -17.02
CA LEU A 138 -2.05 -16.15 -18.01
C LEU A 138 -1.45 -15.02 -18.87
N PRO A 139 -2.24 -14.07 -19.41
CA PRO A 139 -1.68 -12.93 -20.14
C PRO A 139 -0.65 -12.12 -19.33
N ILE A 140 -0.90 -11.94 -18.02
CA ILE A 140 0.02 -11.22 -17.12
C ILE A 140 1.32 -12.02 -16.94
N VAL A 141 1.23 -13.34 -16.79
CA VAL A 141 2.40 -14.23 -16.68
C VAL A 141 3.26 -14.17 -17.95
N GLU A 142 2.63 -14.15 -19.12
CA GLU A 142 3.32 -14.09 -20.41
C GLU A 142 4.10 -12.78 -20.56
N LYS A 143 3.50 -11.62 -20.23
CA LYS A 143 4.17 -10.31 -20.25
C LYS A 143 5.43 -10.26 -19.38
N VAL A 144 5.41 -10.89 -18.20
CA VAL A 144 6.60 -10.94 -17.32
C VAL A 144 7.76 -11.68 -18.00
N LYS A 145 7.48 -12.76 -18.75
CA LYS A 145 8.51 -13.57 -19.41
C LYS A 145 9.23 -12.83 -20.54
N GLU A 146 8.55 -11.89 -21.20
CA GLU A 146 9.14 -11.06 -22.26
C GLU A 146 10.26 -10.15 -21.74
N HIS A 147 10.34 -9.93 -20.42
CA HIS A 147 11.36 -9.11 -19.75
C HIS A 147 12.45 -9.94 -19.06
N GLY A 148 12.61 -11.22 -19.46
CA GLY A 148 13.58 -12.18 -18.96
C GLY A 148 14.91 -12.18 -19.71
#